data_AF-A0A0C6FH47-F1
#
_entry.id   AF-A0A0C6FH47-F1
#
_cell.length_a   1.000
_cell.length_b   1.000
_cell.length_c   1.000
_cell.angle_alpha   90.00
_cell.angle_beta   90.00
_cell.angle_gamma   90.00
#
_symmetry.space_group_name_H-M   'P 1'
#
loop_
_entity.id
_entity.type
_entity.pdbx_description
1 polymer ?
#
loop_
_entity_poly.entity_id
_entity_poly.type
_entity_poly.pdbx_seq_one_letter_code
_entity_poly.pdbx_strand_id
1 'polypeptide(L)' 'MAQKVRFKRDWEYWPRSGVVMMYAKGEEKRLPQVQVDAALADKAAELIDPQAKPEDDAPDATDNPAT' A
#
# COMPACT_ATOMS: atom_id res chain seq x y z
N MET A 1 -4.39 -13.66 -11.45
CA MET A 1 -4.83 -12.26 -11.27
C MET A 1 -3.80 -11.56 -10.39
N ALA A 2 -3.41 -10.32 -10.71
CA ALA A 2 -2.42 -9.54 -9.95
C ALA A 2 -3.11 -8.31 -9.36
N GLN A 3 -2.89 -8.04 -8.07
CA GLN A 3 -3.55 -6.94 -7.37
C GLN A 3 -2.55 -5.85 -7.00
N LYS A 4 -3.03 -4.61 -6.88
CA LYS A 4 -2.20 -3.48 -6.46
C LYS A 4 -2.24 -3.38 -4.94
N VAL A 5 -1.06 -3.28 -4.33
CA VAL A 5 -0.90 -3.12 -2.89
C VAL A 5 -0.05 -1.90 -2.58
N ARG A 6 -0.27 -1.31 -1.40
CA ARG A 6 0.59 -0.29 -0.81
C ARG A 6 1.26 -0.85 0.43
N PHE A 7 2.57 -0.72 0.51
CA PHE A 7 3.34 -1.20 1.66
C PHE A 7 3.27 -0.19 2.81
N LYS A 8 2.96 -0.67 4.03
CA LYS A 8 2.89 0.14 5.26
C LYS A 8 4.22 0.25 6.00
N ARG A 9 5.14 -0.67 5.70
CA ARG A 9 6.50 -0.74 6.24
C ARG A 9 7.42 -1.36 5.20
N ASP A 10 8.73 -1.24 5.42
CA ASP A 10 9.71 -1.97 4.63
C ASP A 10 9.49 -3.48 4.81
N TRP A 11 9.47 -4.20 3.70
CA TRP A 11 9.12 -5.61 3.66
C TRP A 11 10.04 -6.39 2.73
N GLU A 12 10.55 -7.50 3.24
CA GLU A 12 11.43 -8.41 2.51
C GLU A 12 10.66 -9.68 2.19
N TYR A 13 10.50 -9.95 0.89
CA TYR A 13 9.85 -11.15 0.41
C TYR A 13 10.87 -12.13 -0.18
N TRP A 14 10.80 -13.37 0.27
CA TRP A 14 11.73 -14.43 -0.10
C TRP A 14 11.00 -15.49 -0.93
N PRO A 15 10.82 -15.28 -2.25
CA PRO A 15 10.10 -16.24 -3.09
C PRO A 15 10.81 -17.60 -3.18
N ARG A 16 12.15 -17.61 -3.08
CA ARG A 16 13.02 -18.78 -3.17
C ARG A 16 14.29 -18.54 -2.36
N SER A 17 14.96 -19.60 -1.93
CA SER A 17 16.24 -19.50 -1.22
C SER A 17 17.26 -18.71 -2.04
N GLY A 18 17.84 -17.66 -1.45
CA GLY A 18 18.84 -16.81 -2.09
C GLY A 18 18.28 -15.68 -2.97
N VAL A 19 16.96 -15.55 -3.11
CA VAL A 19 16.33 -14.42 -3.79
C VAL A 19 15.51 -13.61 -2.79
N VAL A 20 15.88 -12.35 -2.58
CA VAL A 20 15.13 -11.40 -1.76
C VAL A 20 14.58 -10.29 -2.64
N MET A 21 13.30 -9.95 -2.44
CA MET A 21 12.65 -8.80 -3.02
C MET A 21 12.33 -7.82 -1.90
N MET A 22 12.94 -6.64 -1.95
CA MET A 22 12.72 -5.58 -0.97
C MET A 22 11.65 -4.63 -1.50
N TYR A 23 10.71 -4.29 -0.63
CA TYR A 23 9.65 -3.33 -0.88
C TYR A 23 9.69 -2.25 0.18
N ALA A 24 9.76 -0.99 -0.24
CA ALA A 24 9.88 0.12 0.70
C ALA A 24 8.52 0.51 1.29
N LYS A 25 8.53 1.07 2.50
CA LYS A 25 7.34 1.71 3.07
C LYS A 25 6.79 2.78 2.13
N GLY A 26 5.48 2.72 1.89
CA GLY A 26 4.75 3.64 1.01
C GLY A 26 4.83 3.27 -0.46
N GLU A 27 5.65 2.28 -0.85
CA GLU A 27 5.72 1.82 -2.24
C GLU A 27 4.39 1.19 -2.66
N GLU A 28 3.92 1.56 -3.85
CA GLU A 28 2.75 0.96 -4.47
C GLU A 28 3.18 0.04 -5.60
N LYS A 29 2.73 -1.22 -5.57
CA LYS A 29 3.15 -2.20 -6.55
C LYS A 29 2.04 -3.15 -6.92
N ARG A 30 2.04 -3.58 -8.18
CA ARG A 30 1.16 -4.64 -8.66
C ARG A 30 1.88 -5.97 -8.52
N LEU A 31 1.38 -6.82 -7.63
CA LEU A 31 1.99 -8.09 -7.28
C LEU A 31 1.07 -9.27 -7.63
N PRO A 32 1.63 -10.45 -7.91
CA PRO A 32 0.83 -11.66 -8.08
C PRO A 32 0.11 -12.02 -6.77
N GLN A 33 -1.05 -12.68 -6.87
CA GLN A 33 -1.89 -13.00 -5.70
C GLN A 33 -1.13 -13.67 -4.56
N VAL A 34 -0.16 -14.56 -4.85
CA VAL A 34 0.66 -15.23 -3.82
C VAL A 34 1.49 -14.26 -2.98
N GLN A 35 1.99 -13.18 -3.59
CA GLN A 35 2.79 -12.16 -2.89
C GLN A 35 1.90 -11.19 -2.12
N VAL A 36 0.74 -10.87 -2.69
CA VAL A 36 -0.29 -10.06 -2.03
C VAL A 36 -0.74 -10.75 -0.76
N ASP A 37 -1.08 -12.04 -0.83
CA ASP A 37 -1.52 -12.82 0.32
C ASP A 37 -0.44 -12.87 1.41
N ALA A 38 0.82 -13.11 1.02
CA ALA A 38 1.96 -13.08 1.94
C ALA A 38 2.14 -11.70 2.61
N ALA A 39 2.05 -10.61 1.85
CA ALA A 39 2.20 -9.25 2.38
C ALA A 39 1.04 -8.86 3.32
N LEU A 40 -0.18 -9.32 3.03
CA LEU A 40 -1.36 -9.09 3.87
C LEU A 40 -1.29 -9.92 5.16
N ALA A 41 -0.90 -11.19 5.06
CA ALA A 41 -0.71 -12.08 6.22
C ALA A 41 0.33 -11.51 7.21
N ASP A 42 1.41 -10.93 6.68
CA ASP A 42 2.47 -10.28 7.45
C ASP A 42 2.11 -8.86 7.92
N LYS A 43 0.90 -8.39 7.57
CA LYS A 43 0.40 -7.02 7.79
C LYS A 43 1.37 -5.95 7.26
N ALA A 44 2.18 -6.31 6.27
CA ALA A 44 3.19 -5.45 5.67
C ALA A 44 2.59 -4.53 4.60
N ALA A 45 1.49 -4.93 3.97
CA ALA A 45 0.81 -4.16 2.93
C ALA A 45 -0.71 -4.10 3.14
N GLU A 46 -1.36 -3.30 2.30
CA GLU A 46 -2.81 -3.23 2.15
C GLU A 46 -3.19 -3.20 0.66
N LEU A 47 -4.36 -3.75 0.32
CA LEU A 47 -4.91 -3.68 -1.02
C LEU A 47 -5.32 -2.23 -1.31
N ILE A 48 -4.86 -1.70 -2.43
CA ILE A 48 -5.31 -0.41 -2.93
C ILE A 48 -6.12 -0.66 -4.20
N ASP A 49 -7.42 -0.41 -4.09
CA ASP A 49 -8.32 -0.51 -5.23
C ASP A 49 -7.96 0.61 -6.22
N PRO A 50 -7.82 0.34 -7.53
CA PRO A 50 -7.61 1.39 -8.53
C PRO A 50 -8.78 2.40 -8.60
N GLN A 51 -9.89 2.12 -7.91
CA GLN A 51 -11.04 3.01 -7.78
C GLN A 51 -11.03 3.86 -6.49
N ALA A 52 -10.05 3.67 -5.60
CA ALA A 52 -9.82 4.61 -4.50
C ALA A 52 -9.23 5.90 -5.07
N LYS A 53 -10.11 6.78 -5.55
CA LYS A 53 -9.77 8.18 -5.74
C LYS A 53 -9.12 8.70 -4.44
N PRO A 54 -8.12 9.60 -4.53
CA PRO A 54 -7.67 10.36 -3.37
C PRO A 54 -8.78 11.35 -2.98
N GLU A 55 -9.83 10.87 -2.31
CA GLU A 55 -10.85 11.69 -1.65
C GLU A 55 -10.81 11.36 -0.15
N ASP A 56 -9.68 11.65 0.50
CA ASP A 56 -9.63 12.15 1.88
C ASP A 56 -8.16 12.43 2.28
N ASP A 57 -7.75 13.71 2.25
CA ASP A 57 -6.98 14.36 3.33
C ASP A 57 -6.86 15.86 3.03
N ALA A 58 -7.92 16.60 3.34
CA ALA A 58 -7.82 18.01 3.68
C ALA A 58 -8.92 18.33 4.70
N PRO A 59 -8.74 18.01 6.00
CA PRO A 59 -9.52 18.62 7.03
C PRO A 59 -8.92 20.01 7.32
N ASP A 60 -9.33 21.05 6.58
CA ASP A 60 -9.23 22.42 7.11
C ASP A 60 -10.61 23.09 7.04
N ALA A 61 -11.42 22.73 8.03
CA ALA A 61 -12.48 23.61 8.49
C ALA A 61 -11.85 24.65 9.41
N THR A 62 -11.48 25.81 8.87
CA THR A 62 -11.40 27.05 9.65
C THR A 62 -12.26 28.11 8.99
N ASP A 63 -13.49 28.18 9.48
CA ASP A 63 -14.26 29.39 9.76
C ASP A 63 -13.48 30.72 9.56
N ASN A 64 -13.94 31.56 8.63
CA ASN A 64 -13.80 33.01 8.80
C ASN A 64 -14.84 33.78 7.95
N PRO A 65 -15.94 34.26 8.55
CA PRO A 65 -16.76 35.30 7.95
C PRO A 65 -16.21 36.68 8.35
N ALA A 66 -15.61 37.42 7.41
CA ALA A 66 -15.30 38.84 7.56
C ALA A 66 -15.58 39.55 6.24
N THR A 67 -16.75 40.20 6.15
CA THR A 67 -16.93 41.68 6.20
C THR A 67 -16.62 42.35 4.86
#